data_AF-A0A537WF28-F1
#
_entry.id   AF-A0A537WF28-F1
#
_cell.length_a   1.000
_cell.length_b   1.000
_cell.length_c   1.000
_cell.angle_alpha   90.00
_cell.angle_beta   90.00
_cell.angle_gamma   90.00
#
_symmetry.space_group_name_H-M   'P 1'
#
loop_
_entity.id
_entity.type
_entity.pdbx_description
1 polymer ?
#
loop_
_entity_poly.entity_id
_entity_poly.type
_entity_poly.pdbx_seq_one_letter_code
_entity_poly.pdbx_strand_id
1 'polypeptide(L)'
;MDYEHILVEVEDGVGIATLNRPDKLNAMNRRLSSELHDAVKRFEADDAVACVVITGAGRAFSAGGDIHEQREDDRRYTAEELDKMRSGRNSL
;
A
#
# COMPACT_ATOMS: atom_id res chain seq x y z
N MET A 1 3.53 15.77 1.53
CA MET A 1 2.87 15.35 0.29
C MET A 1 1.58 14.69 0.69
N ASP A 2 0.52 14.93 -0.07
CA ASP A 2 -0.79 14.35 0.24
C ASP A 2 -0.90 12.99 -0.46
N TYR A 3 -1.00 11.93 0.35
CA TYR A 3 -1.34 10.61 -0.15
C TYR A 3 -2.84 10.54 -0.46
N GLU A 4 -3.22 9.72 -1.45
CA GLU A 4 -4.63 9.61 -1.82
C GLU A 4 -5.32 8.41 -1.16
N HIS A 5 -4.59 7.33 -0.87
CA HIS A 5 -5.16 6.07 -0.40
C HIS A 5 -4.65 5.63 0.96
N ILE A 6 -3.78 6.43 1.60
CA ILE A 6 -3.37 6.25 2.98
C ILE A 6 -3.39 7.57 3.74
N LEU A 7 -3.48 7.50 5.06
CA LEU A 7 -3.20 8.60 5.97
C LEU A 7 -1.92 8.26 6.74
N VAL A 8 -1.11 9.28 7.06
CA VAL A 8 0.11 9.09 7.85
C VAL A 8 0.18 10.10 8.99
N GLU A 9 0.66 9.65 10.13
CA GLU A 9 0.95 10.48 11.30
C GLU A 9 2.12 9.87 12.09
N VAL A 10 2.76 10.68 12.92
CA VAL A 10 3.77 10.24 13.89
C VAL A 10 3.34 10.76 15.26
N GLU A 11 3.14 9.85 16.21
CA GLU A 11 2.73 10.18 17.57
C GLU A 11 3.57 9.35 18.56
N ASP A 12 4.17 10.02 19.55
CA ASP A 12 4.99 9.39 20.61
C ASP A 12 6.06 8.41 20.10
N GLY A 13 6.69 8.75 18.97
CA GLY A 13 7.72 7.93 18.32
C GLY A 13 7.18 6.71 17.55
N VAL A 14 5.88 6.65 17.29
CA VAL A 14 5.24 5.62 16.47
C VAL A 14 4.77 6.24 15.15
N GLY A 15 5.30 5.73 14.03
CA GLY A 15 4.80 6.04 12.70
C GLY A 15 3.55 5.22 12.40
N ILE A 16 2.43 5.88 12.12
CA ILE A 16 1.15 5.23 11.89
C ILE A 16 0.75 5.45 10.43
N ALA A 17 0.58 4.37 9.67
CA ALA A 17 0.01 4.38 8.34
C ALA A 17 -1.38 3.73 8.35
N THR A 18 -2.40 4.51 7.99
CA THR A 18 -3.78 4.02 7.90
C THR A 18 -4.18 3.86 6.43
N LEU A 19 -4.50 2.64 6.01
CA LEU A 19 -5.08 2.37 4.70
C LEU A 19 -6.46 3.04 4.61
N ASN A 20 -6.67 3.90 3.61
CA ASN A 20 -7.82 4.81 3.56
C ASN A 20 -8.63 4.63 2.27
N ARG A 21 -9.08 3.40 2.01
CA ARG A 21 -10.08 3.08 0.98
C ARG A 21 -11.24 2.28 1.59
N PRO A 22 -11.94 2.81 2.62
CA PRO A 22 -12.92 2.05 3.40
C PRO A 22 -14.07 1.48 2.55
N ASP A 23 -14.49 2.20 1.50
CA ASP A 23 -15.54 1.74 0.56
C ASP A 23 -15.12 0.52 -0.27
N LYS A 24 -13.81 0.28 -0.37
CA LYS A 24 -13.21 -0.89 -1.03
C LYS A 24 -12.61 -1.87 -0.02
N LEU A 25 -12.96 -1.75 1.27
CA LEU A 25 -12.40 -2.54 2.36
C LEU A 25 -10.87 -2.53 2.36
N ASN A 26 -10.28 -1.38 2.00
CA ASN A 26 -8.83 -1.19 1.93
C ASN A 26 -8.13 -2.21 1.01
N ALA A 27 -8.81 -2.66 -0.06
CA ALA A 27 -8.18 -3.49 -1.09
C ALA A 27 -6.95 -2.78 -1.66
N MET A 28 -5.86 -3.53 -1.86
CA MET A 28 -4.56 -3.02 -2.28
C MET A 28 -4.51 -2.92 -3.80
N ASN A 29 -4.64 -1.70 -4.32
CA ASN A 29 -4.29 -1.37 -5.70
C ASN A 29 -2.82 -0.91 -5.78
N ARG A 30 -2.29 -0.76 -6.99
CA ARG A 30 -0.90 -0.31 -7.21
C ARG A 30 -0.56 0.99 -6.49
N ARG A 31 -1.48 1.96 -6.51
CA ARG A 31 -1.25 3.27 -5.89
C ARG A 31 -1.14 3.16 -4.37
N LEU A 32 -2.08 2.49 -3.71
CA LEU A 32 -2.03 2.24 -2.27
C LEU A 32 -0.74 1.50 -1.90
N SER A 33 -0.36 0.46 -2.65
CA SER A 33 0.89 -0.25 -2.41
C SER A 33 2.12 0.65 -2.54
N SER A 34 2.16 1.52 -3.56
CA SER A 34 3.26 2.47 -3.75
C SER A 34 3.32 3.54 -2.65
N GLU A 35 2.18 4.08 -2.25
CA GLU A 35 2.08 5.09 -1.20
C GLU A 35 2.47 4.50 0.16
N LEU A 36 2.03 3.28 0.47
CA LEU A 36 2.41 2.59 1.70
C LEU A 36 3.91 2.30 1.75
N HIS A 37 4.52 1.88 0.63
CA HIS A 37 5.96 1.65 0.55
C HIS A 37 6.75 2.94 0.78
N ASP A 38 6.32 4.04 0.16
CA ASP A 38 6.92 5.37 0.37
C ASP A 38 6.78 5.84 1.83
N ALA A 39 5.62 5.63 2.45
CA ALA A 39 5.39 5.97 3.86
C ALA A 39 6.29 5.17 4.80
N VAL A 40 6.38 3.86 4.61
CA VAL A 40 7.23 3.00 5.44
C VAL A 40 8.71 3.38 5.30
N LYS A 41 9.18 3.69 4.08
CA LYS A 41 10.54 4.19 3.86
C LYS A 41 10.81 5.52 4.55
N ARG A 42 9.80 6.40 4.64
CA ARG A 42 9.93 7.66 5.38
C ARG A 42 10.01 7.42 6.88
N PHE A 43 9.20 6.51 7.41
CA PHE A 43 9.29 6.12 8.82
C PHE A 43 10.62 5.46 9.15
N GLU A 44 11.16 4.62 8.25
CA GLU A 44 12.50 4.01 8.41
C GLU A 44 13.61 5.08 8.49
N ALA A 45 13.50 6.14 7.71
CA ALA A 45 14.49 7.21 7.64
C ALA A 45 14.33 8.29 8.72
N ASP A 46 13.29 8.23 9.54
CA ASP A 46 13.01 9.20 10.59
C ASP A 46 13.50 8.68 11.95
N ASP A 47 14.60 9.24 12.46
CA ASP A 47 15.20 8.86 13.74
C ASP A 47 14.26 9.04 14.95
N ALA A 48 13.17 9.82 14.80
CA ALA A 48 12.16 9.97 15.83
C ALA A 48 11.19 8.77 15.89
N VAL A 49 11.13 7.93 14.84
CA VAL A 49 10.22 6.79 14.74
C VAL A 49 10.93 5.51 15.20
N ALA A 50 10.46 4.95 16.32
CA ALA A 50 10.98 3.69 16.88
C ALA A 50 10.09 2.48 16.57
N CYS A 51 8.85 2.70 16.14
CA CYS A 51 7.88 1.65 15.83
C CYS A 51 6.96 2.09 14.67
N VAL A 52 6.53 1.14 13.85
CA VAL A 52 5.55 1.40 12.78
C VAL A 52 4.30 0.56 12.99
N VAL A 53 3.14 1.22 12.96
CA VAL A 53 1.82 0.59 12.95
C VAL A 53 1.21 0.79 11.57
N ILE A 54 0.71 -0.30 11.00
CA ILE A 54 -0.10 -0.27 9.77
C ILE A 54 -1.50 -0.76 10.15
N THR A 55 -2.51 0.05 9.88
CA THR A 55 -3.92 -0.26 10.19
C THR A 55 -4.83 0.13 9.02
N GLY A 56 -6.11 -0.23 9.10
CA GLY A 56 -7.11 0.11 8.07
C GLY A 56 -8.19 1.03 8.62
N ALA A 57 -8.62 2.00 7.81
CA ALA A 57 -9.77 2.82 8.10
C ALA A 57 -11.07 2.01 7.97
N GLY A 58 -12.04 2.31 8.84
CA GLY A 58 -13.36 1.68 8.80
C GLY A 58 -13.35 0.24 9.35
N ARG A 59 -14.09 -0.65 8.70
CA ARG A 59 -14.44 -1.97 9.27
C ARG A 59 -13.43 -3.10 9.03
N ALA A 60 -12.38 -2.86 8.26
CA ALA A 60 -11.43 -3.90 7.85
C ALA A 60 -10.01 -3.34 7.80
N PHE A 61 -9.02 -4.18 8.12
CA PHE A 61 -7.63 -3.87 7.82
C PHE A 61 -7.42 -3.76 6.30
N SER A 62 -7.58 -4.88 5.57
CA SER A 62 -7.59 -4.95 4.11
C SER A 62 -8.32 -6.21 3.65
N ALA A 63 -9.05 -6.13 2.53
CA ALA A 63 -9.65 -7.27 1.86
C ALA A 63 -8.69 -8.01 0.90
N GLY A 64 -7.40 -7.65 0.87
CA GLY A 64 -6.39 -8.24 -0.01
C GLY A 64 -6.18 -7.42 -1.29
N GLY A 65 -5.85 -8.07 -2.41
CA GLY A 65 -5.61 -7.39 -3.69
C GLY A 65 -6.87 -6.80 -4.33
N ASP A 66 -6.71 -5.72 -5.11
CA ASP A 66 -7.82 -5.11 -5.84
C ASP A 66 -8.20 -5.91 -7.10
N ILE A 67 -9.25 -6.73 -6.99
CA ILE A 67 -9.73 -7.63 -8.07
C ILE A 67 -10.11 -6.85 -9.33
N HIS A 68 -10.58 -5.59 -9.21
CA HIS A 68 -10.93 -4.81 -10.39
C HIS A 68 -9.69 -4.43 -11.19
N GLU A 69 -8.63 -4.01 -10.50
CA GLU A 69 -7.33 -3.75 -11.14
C GLU A 69 -6.72 -5.03 -11.72
N GLN A 70 -6.79 -6.16 -10.99
CA GLN A 70 -6.33 -7.45 -11.51
C GLN A 70 -7.04 -7.86 -12.80
N ARG A 71 -8.37 -7.71 -12.87
CA ARG A 71 -9.14 -8.00 -14.08
C ARG A 71 -8.84 -7.04 -15.23
N GLU A 72 -8.49 -5.79 -14.93
CA GLU A 72 -8.02 -4.87 -15.96
C GLU A 72 -6.68 -5.29 -16.55
N ASP A 73 -5.77 -5.71 -15.69
CA ASP A 73 -4.45 -6.20 -16.08
C ASP A 73 -4.55 -7.46 -16.93
N ASP A 74 -5.36 -8.44 -16.52
CA ASP A 74 -5.58 -9.69 -17.26
C ASP A 74 -6.15 -9.45 -18.67
N ARG A 75 -6.82 -8.31 -18.90
CA ARG A 75 -7.30 -7.90 -20.23
C ARG A 75 -6.25 -7.16 -21.05
N ARG A 76 -5.27 -6.54 -20.40
CA ARG A 76 -4.26 -5.68 -21.05
C ARG A 76 -2.96 -6.41 -21.34
N TYR A 77 -2.61 -7.41 -20.54
CA TYR A 77 -1.31 -8.07 -20.58
C TYR A 77 -1.45 -9.57 -20.68
N THR A 78 -0.51 -10.20 -21.37
CA THR A 78 -0.33 -11.64 -21.38
C THR A 78 0.22 -12.14 -20.03
N ALA A 79 0.07 -13.44 -19.76
CA ALA A 79 0.62 -14.05 -18.55
C ALA A 79 2.15 -13.88 -18.45
N GLU A 80 2.88 -13.98 -19.56
CA GLU A 80 4.34 -13.80 -19.61
C GLU A 80 4.75 -12.36 -19.28
N GLU A 81 4.00 -11.36 -19.76
CA GLU A 81 4.23 -9.96 -19.44
C GLU A 81 3.96 -9.66 -17.96
N LEU A 82 2.87 -10.21 -17.41
CA LEU A 82 2.54 -10.07 -15.98
C LEU A 82 3.61 -10.71 -15.09
N ASP A 83 4.14 -11.87 -15.48
CA ASP A 83 5.21 -12.56 -14.75
C ASP A 83 6.51 -11.75 -14.76
N LYS A 84 6.90 -11.19 -15.90
CA LYS A 84 8.03 -10.25 -16.00
C LYS A 84 7.83 -9.01 -15.11
N MET A 85 6.61 -8.47 -15.04
CA MET A 85 6.28 -7.33 -14.16
C MET A 85 6.25 -7.70 -12.67
N ARG A 86 5.95 -8.95 -12.30
CA ARG A 86 5.96 -9.42 -10.91
C ARG A 86 7.37 -9.76 -10.44
N SER A 87 8.16 -10.45 -11.26
CA SER A 87 9.55 -10.81 -10.97
C SER A 87 10.45 -9.58 -10.82
N GLY A 88 10.25 -8.53 -11.61
CA GLY A 88 10.96 -7.25 -11.44
C GLY A 88 10.68 -6.55 -10.11
N ARG A 89 9.51 -6.76 -9.50
CA ARG A 89 9.12 -6.14 -8.21
C ARG A 89 9.76 -6.80 -6.98
N ASN A 90 10.18 -8.05 -7.07
CA ASN A 90 10.78 -8.79 -5.96
C ASN A 90 12.32 -8.65 -5.89
N SER A 91 12.91 -7.71 -6.65
CA SER A 91 14.37 -7.56 -6.77
C SER A 91 14.98 -6.46 -5.90
N LEU A 92 14.32 -6.08 -4.80
CA LEU A 92 14.82 -5.13 -3.80
C LEU A 92 14.94 -5.80 -2.42
#